data_AF-A0AAX2S5J6-F1
#
_entry.id   AF-A0AAX2S5J6-F1
#
_cell.length_a   1.000
_cell.length_b   1.000
_cell.length_c   1.000
_cell.angle_alpha   90.00
_cell.angle_beta   90.00
_cell.angle_gamma   90.00
#
_symmetry.space_group_name_H-M   'P 1'
#
loop_
_entity.id
_entity.type
_entity.pdbx_description
1 polymer ?
#
loop_
_entity_poly.entity_id
_entity_poly.type
_entity_poly.pdbx_seq_one_letter_code
_entity_poly.pdbx_strand_id
1 'polypeptide(L)'
;MKTYNSEYFYDPMRAFYDSGADYLTVEKHRLVVIVKHAYATLLKISCGDYGNCPIVTEQIEQDMTDLAELRRLFEGTKEFPLDKNYIKYRYELDYDEQIKSLDKILLKYVDFLSSK
;
A
#
# COMPACT_ATOMS: atom_id res chain seq x y z
N MET A 1 21.80 7.85 4.18
CA MET A 1 20.70 7.87 3.20
C MET A 1 19.63 6.95 3.77
N LYS A 2 18.43 7.44 4.11
CA LYS A 2 17.35 6.54 4.54
C LYS A 2 16.97 5.71 3.32
N THR A 3 17.07 4.40 3.43
CA THR A 3 16.52 3.50 2.40
C THR A 3 15.02 3.53 2.57
N TYR A 4 14.34 4.31 1.72
CA TYR A 4 12.89 4.33 1.70
C TYR A 4 12.37 3.10 0.95
N ASN A 5 11.24 2.57 1.39
CA ASN A 5 10.45 1.56 0.69
C ASN A 5 8.96 1.93 0.84
N SER A 6 8.09 1.10 0.31
CA SER A 6 6.64 1.32 0.28
C SER A 6 5.99 1.39 1.67
N GLU A 7 6.67 0.95 2.73
CA GLU A 7 6.23 1.14 4.12
C GLU A 7 6.14 2.63 4.50
N TYR A 8 6.78 3.53 3.74
CA TYR A 8 6.59 4.97 3.89
C TYR A 8 5.11 5.38 3.84
N PHE A 9 4.30 4.64 3.07
CA PHE A 9 2.86 4.87 2.94
C PHE A 9 2.04 4.17 4.02
N TYR A 10 2.64 3.43 4.95
CA TYR A 10 1.89 2.85 6.06
C TYR A 10 1.51 3.96 7.07
N ASP A 11 0.20 4.21 7.21
CA ASP A 11 -0.35 5.14 8.19
C ASP A 11 -1.14 4.34 9.26
N PRO A 12 -0.59 4.17 10.48
CA PRO A 12 -1.22 3.43 11.57
C PRO A 12 -2.57 4.01 12.00
N MET A 13 -2.76 5.33 11.90
CA MET A 13 -4.03 5.96 12.27
C MET A 13 -5.11 5.61 11.26
N ARG A 14 -4.80 5.68 9.95
CA ARG A 14 -5.72 5.18 8.92
C ARG A 14 -5.98 3.68 9.07
N ALA A 15 -4.95 2.91 9.44
CA ALA A 15 -5.07 1.49 9.70
C ALA A 15 -6.09 1.16 10.80
N PHE A 16 -6.28 2.07 11.77
CA PHE A 16 -7.25 1.96 12.86
C PHE A 16 -8.67 2.36 12.43
N TYR A 17 -8.83 3.38 11.59
CA TYR A 17 -10.16 3.85 11.14
C TYR A 17 -10.73 3.06 9.96
N ASP A 18 -9.87 2.37 9.19
CA ASP A 18 -10.27 1.48 8.10
C ASP A 18 -10.66 0.08 8.62
N SER A 19 -10.96 -0.04 9.93
CA SER A 19 -11.43 -1.21 10.68
C SER A 19 -12.78 -1.80 10.22
N GLY A 20 -13.22 -1.49 9.00
CA GLY A 20 -14.30 -2.21 8.33
C GLY A 20 -13.85 -3.54 7.72
N ALA A 21 -12.53 -3.78 7.66
CA ALA A 21 -11.97 -5.04 7.21
C ALA A 21 -11.14 -5.68 8.33
N ASP A 22 -11.78 -6.59 9.08
CA ASP A 22 -11.11 -7.45 10.06
C ASP A 22 -10.24 -8.47 9.33
N TYR A 23 -9.06 -8.04 8.86
CA TYR A 23 -8.05 -8.98 8.35
C TYR A 23 -7.46 -9.77 9.53
N LEU A 24 -7.26 -11.06 9.32
CA LEU A 24 -6.82 -12.00 10.35
C LEU A 24 -5.29 -11.99 10.52
N THR A 25 -4.58 -11.37 9.58
CA THR A 25 -3.12 -11.29 9.51
C THR A 25 -2.64 -9.85 9.39
N VAL A 26 -1.53 -9.56 10.06
CA VAL A 26 -0.92 -8.22 10.07
C VAL A 26 -0.37 -7.87 8.69
N GLU A 27 0.15 -8.87 7.97
CA GLU A 27 0.72 -8.74 6.64
C GLU A 27 -0.33 -8.23 5.63
N LYS A 28 -1.50 -8.88 5.59
CA LYS A 28 -2.59 -8.46 4.70
C LYS A 28 -3.08 -7.06 5.05
N HIS A 29 -3.32 -6.79 6.34
CA HIS A 29 -3.75 -5.47 6.81
C HIS A 29 -2.78 -4.38 6.38
N ARG A 30 -1.47 -4.57 6.61
CA ARG A 30 -0.43 -3.63 6.22
C ARG A 30 -0.40 -3.36 4.72
N LEU A 31 -0.39 -4.42 3.90
CA LEU A 31 -0.36 -4.29 2.44
C LEU A 31 -1.58 -3.52 1.92
N VAL A 32 -2.78 -3.82 2.43
CA VAL A 32 -4.01 -3.12 2.05
C VAL A 32 -3.99 -1.65 2.48
N VAL A 33 -3.52 -1.35 3.69
CA VAL A 33 -3.42 0.03 4.19
C VAL A 33 -2.43 0.84 3.36
N ILE A 34 -1.28 0.27 3.01
CA ILE A 34 -0.27 0.91 2.15
C ILE A 34 -0.89 1.28 0.80
N VAL A 35 -1.53 0.34 0.09
CA VAL A 35 -2.09 0.63 -1.25
C VAL A 35 -3.22 1.66 -1.20
N LYS A 36 -4.10 1.59 -0.19
CA LYS A 36 -5.18 2.57 -0.03
C LYS A 36 -4.63 3.97 0.26
N HIS A 37 -3.65 4.08 1.14
CA HIS A 37 -3.05 5.37 1.46
C HIS A 37 -2.24 5.93 0.29
N ALA A 38 -1.46 5.08 -0.38
CA ALA A 38 -0.73 5.47 -1.58
C ALA A 38 -1.66 5.97 -2.67
N TYR A 39 -2.75 5.23 -2.98
CA TYR A 39 -3.74 5.66 -3.97
C TYR A 39 -4.33 7.04 -3.62
N ALA A 40 -4.74 7.23 -2.36
CA ALA A 40 -5.27 8.52 -1.91
C ALA A 40 -4.24 9.66 -2.02
N THR A 41 -2.97 9.34 -1.81
CA THR A 41 -1.86 10.30 -1.97
C THR A 41 -1.66 10.66 -3.44
N LEU A 42 -1.62 9.66 -4.33
CA LEU A 42 -1.46 9.88 -5.76
C LEU A 42 -2.64 10.68 -6.34
N LEU A 43 -3.86 10.42 -5.88
CA LEU A 43 -5.03 11.23 -6.25
C LEU A 43 -4.82 12.70 -5.90
N LYS A 44 -4.37 13.00 -4.68
CA LYS A 44 -4.06 14.38 -4.28
C LYS A 44 -2.93 15.00 -5.11
N ILE A 45 -1.89 14.23 -5.43
CA ILE A 45 -0.82 14.68 -6.32
C ILE A 45 -1.39 15.03 -7.71
N SER A 46 -2.25 14.19 -8.28
CA SER A 46 -2.91 14.48 -9.57
C SER A 46 -3.81 15.71 -9.54
N CYS A 47 -4.38 16.06 -8.39
CA CYS A 47 -5.15 17.29 -8.19
C CYS A 47 -4.29 18.54 -7.95
N GLY A 48 -2.96 18.39 -7.84
CA GLY A 48 -2.04 19.50 -7.61
C GLY A 48 -1.87 19.92 -6.14
N ASP A 49 -2.40 19.16 -5.18
CA ASP A 49 -2.35 19.49 -3.75
C ASP A 49 -0.92 19.59 -3.21
N TYR A 50 0.03 18.93 -3.88
CA TYR A 50 1.45 18.94 -3.53
C TYR A 50 2.28 19.86 -4.43
N GLY A 51 1.66 20.79 -5.17
CA GLY A 51 2.35 21.65 -6.13
C GLY A 51 2.93 20.85 -7.30
N ASN A 52 3.99 21.38 -7.94
CA ASN A 52 4.56 20.78 -9.14
C ASN A 52 5.26 19.44 -8.82
N CYS A 53 4.55 18.34 -9.08
CA CYS A 53 5.13 17.01 -9.12
C CYS A 53 5.94 16.84 -10.42
N PRO A 54 7.18 16.33 -10.37
CA PRO A 54 7.98 16.07 -11.58
C PRO A 54 7.49 14.85 -12.37
N ILE A 55 6.54 14.09 -11.83
CA ILE A 55 5.95 12.90 -12.46
C ILE A 55 4.77 13.36 -13.31
N VAL A 56 4.75 12.95 -14.58
CA VAL A 56 3.68 13.28 -15.54
C VAL A 56 2.34 12.65 -15.12
N THR A 57 1.24 13.37 -15.35
CA THR A 57 -0.09 12.98 -14.89
C THR A 57 -0.51 11.60 -15.41
N GLU A 58 -0.22 11.29 -16.67
CA GLU A 58 -0.55 9.99 -17.27
C GLU A 58 0.14 8.82 -16.55
N GLN A 59 1.35 9.04 -16.05
CA GLN A 59 2.07 8.04 -15.25
C GLN A 59 1.42 7.88 -13.88
N ILE A 60 0.95 8.96 -13.27
CA ILE A 60 0.23 8.91 -11.98
C ILE A 60 -1.08 8.13 -12.12
N GLU A 61 -1.83 8.36 -13.19
CA GLU A 61 -3.07 7.63 -13.49
C GLU A 61 -2.82 6.13 -13.72
N GLN A 62 -1.75 5.78 -14.43
CA GLN A 62 -1.36 4.38 -14.61
C GLN A 62 -0.95 3.75 -13.26
N ASP A 63 -0.13 4.43 -12.46
CA ASP A 63 0.28 3.93 -11.16
C ASP A 63 -0.92 3.75 -10.21
N MET A 64 -1.91 4.63 -10.27
CA MET A 64 -3.18 4.48 -9.53
C MET A 64 -3.97 3.24 -9.99
N THR A 65 -3.96 2.94 -11.29
CA THR A 65 -4.56 1.72 -11.84
C THR A 65 -3.85 0.48 -11.30
N ASP A 66 -2.52 0.45 -11.35
CA ASP A 66 -1.70 -0.66 -10.85
C ASP A 66 -1.90 -0.87 -9.32
N LEU A 67 -2.00 0.22 -8.55
CA LEU A 67 -2.32 0.16 -7.12
C LEU A 67 -3.72 -0.40 -6.85
N ALA A 68 -4.71 -0.08 -7.70
CA ALA A 68 -6.05 -0.63 -7.58
C ALA A 68 -6.08 -2.14 -7.86
N GLU A 69 -5.26 -2.63 -8.81
CA GLU A 69 -5.08 -4.05 -9.08
C GLU A 69 -4.43 -4.77 -7.89
N LEU A 70 -3.32 -4.22 -7.37
CA LEU A 70 -2.66 -4.76 -6.17
C LEU A 70 -3.59 -4.76 -4.95
N ARG A 71 -4.41 -3.73 -4.78
CA ARG A 71 -5.43 -3.70 -3.72
C ARG A 71 -6.41 -4.85 -3.85
N ARG A 72 -6.96 -5.10 -5.04
CA ARG A 72 -7.89 -6.21 -5.29
C ARG A 72 -7.23 -7.55 -5.02
N LEU A 73 -5.97 -7.72 -5.44
CA LEU A 73 -5.17 -8.89 -5.12
C LEU A 73 -5.06 -9.06 -3.61
N PHE A 74 -4.60 -8.04 -2.89
CA PHE A 74 -4.34 -8.14 -1.46
C PHE A 74 -5.60 -8.43 -0.64
N GLU A 75 -6.70 -7.73 -0.94
CA GLU A 75 -8.01 -7.94 -0.29
C GLU A 75 -8.56 -9.35 -0.59
N GLY A 76 -8.41 -9.82 -1.83
CA GLY A 76 -8.96 -11.09 -2.31
C GLY A 76 -8.14 -12.33 -1.92
N THR A 77 -6.86 -12.18 -1.60
CA THR A 77 -6.01 -13.32 -1.22
C THR A 77 -6.37 -13.86 0.16
N LYS A 78 -6.29 -15.19 0.29
CA LYS A 78 -6.76 -15.95 1.44
C LYS A 78 -5.85 -15.79 2.65
N GLU A 79 -6.48 -15.96 3.80
CA GLU A 79 -5.83 -16.14 5.10
C GLU A 79 -6.26 -17.50 5.63
N PHE A 80 -5.31 -18.33 6.03
CA PHE A 80 -5.61 -19.68 6.49
C PHE A 80 -5.17 -19.88 7.94
N PRO A 81 -5.96 -20.62 8.74
CA PRO A 81 -5.58 -20.92 10.11
C PRO A 81 -4.35 -21.83 10.14
N LEU A 82 -3.39 -21.51 11.00
CA LEU A 82 -2.19 -22.31 11.26
C LEU A 82 -2.39 -23.33 12.38
N ASP A 83 -3.44 -23.16 13.18
CA ASP A 83 -3.76 -24.05 14.29
C ASP A 83 -5.25 -24.43 14.28
N LYS A 84 -5.57 -25.50 15.01
CA LYS A 84 -6.95 -26.02 15.13
C LYS A 84 -7.87 -25.12 15.95
N ASN A 85 -7.30 -24.15 16.69
CA ASN A 85 -8.03 -23.25 17.56
C ASN A 85 -8.34 -21.91 16.88
N TYR A 86 -7.93 -21.74 15.61
CA TYR A 86 -8.13 -20.52 14.82
C TYR A 86 -7.57 -19.26 15.49
N ILE A 87 -6.48 -19.40 16.26
CA ILE A 87 -5.84 -18.28 16.96
C ILE A 87 -4.78 -17.64 16.06
N LYS A 88 -4.05 -18.46 15.31
CA LYS A 88 -3.01 -18.00 14.38
C LYS A 88 -3.46 -18.18 12.95
N TYR A 89 -3.26 -17.14 12.15
CA TYR A 89 -3.48 -17.16 10.71
C TYR A 89 -2.17 -16.89 9.98
N ARG A 90 -2.11 -17.37 8.74
CA ARG A 90 -1.07 -17.02 7.79
C ARG A 90 -1.69 -16.47 6.53
N TYR A 91 -1.09 -15.42 6.02
CA TYR A 91 -1.44 -14.85 4.74
C TYR A 91 -0.79 -15.65 3.62
N GLU A 92 -1.52 -15.87 2.53
CA GLU A 92 -1.02 -16.67 1.41
C GLU A 92 0.08 -15.97 0.60
N LEU A 93 0.11 -14.63 0.54
CA LEU A 93 1.19 -13.91 -0.13
C LEU A 93 2.41 -13.73 0.79
N ASP A 94 3.58 -13.78 0.18
CA ASP A 94 4.83 -13.35 0.84
C ASP A 94 4.88 -11.82 0.94
N TYR A 95 5.00 -11.33 2.17
CA TYR A 95 4.97 -9.90 2.47
C TYR A 95 6.11 -9.14 1.79
N ASP A 96 7.33 -9.65 1.86
CA ASP A 96 8.52 -8.97 1.35
C ASP A 96 8.50 -8.90 -0.19
N GLU A 97 7.99 -9.92 -0.85
CA GLU A 97 7.75 -9.90 -2.30
C GLU A 97 6.67 -8.89 -2.70
N GLN A 98 5.61 -8.77 -1.90
CA GLN A 98 4.56 -7.77 -2.17
C GLN A 98 5.07 -6.34 -1.94
N ILE A 99 5.89 -6.10 -0.92
CA ILE A 99 6.56 -4.80 -0.72
C ILE A 99 7.46 -4.46 -1.91
N LYS A 100 8.25 -5.41 -2.42
CA LYS A 100 9.07 -5.18 -3.64
C LYS A 100 8.22 -4.85 -4.87
N SER A 101 7.01 -5.40 -4.96
CA SER A 101 6.08 -5.10 -6.05
C SER A 101 5.52 -3.70 -5.93
N LEU A 102 5.20 -3.26 -4.70
CA LEU A 102 4.81 -1.88 -4.41
C LEU A 102 5.96 -0.90 -4.67
N ASP A 103 7.20 -1.26 -4.34
CA ASP A 103 8.37 -0.40 -4.50
C ASP A 103 8.61 0.02 -5.96
N LYS A 104 8.30 -0.86 -6.92
CA LYS A 104 8.38 -0.56 -8.36
C LYS A 104 7.47 0.60 -8.76
N ILE A 105 6.38 0.82 -8.02
CA ILE A 105 5.41 1.89 -8.26
C ILE A 105 5.73 3.09 -7.37
N LEU A 106 5.97 2.85 -6.07
CA LEU A 106 5.88 3.87 -5.03
C LEU A 106 7.18 4.61 -4.74
N LEU A 107 8.35 4.04 -5.01
CA LEU A 107 9.63 4.64 -4.61
C LEU A 107 9.83 6.06 -5.19
N LYS A 108 9.47 6.26 -6.45
CA LYS A 108 9.55 7.57 -7.13
C LYS A 108 8.70 8.65 -6.45
N TYR A 109 7.60 8.26 -5.80
CA TYR A 109 6.78 9.18 -5.01
C TYR A 109 7.35 9.44 -3.63
N VAL A 110 8.01 8.46 -3.01
CA VAL A 110 8.67 8.68 -1.71
C VAL A 110 9.79 9.72 -1.85
N ASP A 111 10.58 9.64 -2.91
CA ASP A 111 11.64 10.62 -3.17
C ASP A 111 11.07 12.05 -3.33
N PHE A 112 9.94 12.18 -4.04
CA PHE A 112 9.23 13.45 -4.18
C PHE A 112 8.63 13.95 -2.85
N LEU A 113 7.99 13.08 -2.08
CA LEU A 113 7.29 13.45 -0.86
C LEU A 113 8.25 13.71 0.31
N SER A 114 9.42 13.06 0.32
CA SER A 114 10.44 13.22 1.37
C SER A 114 11.35 14.43 1.15
N SER A 115 11.36 15.01 -0.05
CA SER A 115 12.11 16.22 -0.39
C SER A 115 11.34 17.52 -0.17
N LYS A 116 10.09 17.43 0.31
CA LYS A 116 9.24 18.55 0.73
C LYS A 116 9.26 18.72 2.24
#